data_AF-A0A183GSQ9-F1
#
_entry.id   AF-A0A183GSQ9-F1
#
_cell.length_a   1.000
_cell.length_b   1.000
_cell.length_c   1.000
_cell.angle_alpha   90.00
_cell.angle_beta   90.00
_cell.angle_gamma   90.00
#
_symmetry.space_group_name_H-M   'P 1'
#
loop_
_entity.id
_entity.type
_entity.pdbx_description
1 polymer ?
#
loop_
_entity_poly.entity_id
_entity_poly.type
_entity_poly.pdbx_seq_one_letter_code
_entity_poly.pdbx_strand_id
1 'polypeptide(L)'
;AGETLLIVAARSNNVAAAKALALDAEVVDETDNEEWSALLNAAHKGHTEVVKILLENGASVDQPDYLGWTPLMWAVYKCHPDVVDLLLNYGAHVNLIDEEDGLTPLIVASGRGFTTVVEKLLAADAQVRLIMRLSFCFSHLECLLHSWRGWSGSSIFVSLSINWN
;
A
#
# COMPACT_ATOMS: atom_id res chain seq x y z
N ALA A 1 -23.55 -10.51 11.83
CA ALA A 1 -23.49 -10.88 10.41
C ALA A 1 -22.10 -10.51 9.90
N GLY A 2 -21.05 -11.15 10.44
CA GLY A 2 -19.72 -10.52 10.54
C GLY A 2 -18.66 -11.00 9.55
N GLU A 3 -18.97 -11.98 8.69
CA GLU A 3 -18.05 -12.42 7.64
C GLU A 3 -18.84 -12.67 6.36
N THR A 4 -18.65 -11.79 5.37
CA THR A 4 -19.13 -12.03 4.01
C THR A 4 -18.36 -13.22 3.45
N LEU A 5 -19.04 -14.13 2.75
CA LEU A 5 -18.43 -15.31 2.11
C LEU A 5 -17.22 -14.94 1.23
N LEU A 6 -17.25 -13.74 0.63
CA LEU A 6 -16.17 -13.20 -0.18
C LEU A 6 -14.90 -12.91 0.63
N ILE A 7 -15.01 -12.38 1.85
CA ILE A 7 -13.87 -12.12 2.75
C ILE A 7 -13.19 -13.44 3.12
N VAL A 8 -13.96 -14.48 3.42
CA VAL A 8 -13.43 -15.82 3.72
C VAL A 8 -12.74 -16.43 2.50
N ALA A 9 -13.32 -16.28 1.31
CA ALA A 9 -12.71 -16.73 0.06
C ALA A 9 -11.38 -16.02 -0.19
N ALA A 10 -11.32 -14.71 0.06
CA ALA A 10 -10.11 -13.92 -0.08
C ALA A 10 -9.04 -14.33 0.93
N ARG A 11 -9.37 -14.54 2.20
CA ARG A 11 -8.44 -15.02 3.24
C ARG A 11 -7.84 -16.40 2.98
N SER A 12 -8.59 -17.27 2.33
CA SER A 12 -8.23 -18.68 2.10
C SER A 12 -7.61 -18.93 0.71
N ASN A 13 -7.40 -17.89 -0.09
CA ASN A 13 -6.97 -17.98 -1.49
C ASN A 13 -7.89 -18.87 -2.35
N ASN A 14 -9.19 -18.90 -2.04
CA ASN A 14 -10.14 -19.68 -2.81
C ASN A 14 -10.58 -18.91 -4.06
N VAL A 15 -9.75 -18.98 -5.10
CA VAL A 15 -9.95 -18.28 -6.38
C VAL A 15 -11.30 -18.60 -7.01
N ALA A 16 -11.75 -19.86 -6.96
CA ALA A 16 -13.02 -20.27 -7.56
C ALA A 16 -14.21 -19.63 -6.82
N ALA A 17 -14.19 -19.64 -5.49
CA ALA A 17 -15.22 -18.98 -4.69
C ALA A 17 -15.16 -17.46 -4.85
N ALA A 18 -13.96 -16.85 -4.84
CA ALA A 18 -13.79 -15.42 -5.05
C ALA A 18 -14.37 -14.99 -6.40
N LYS A 19 -14.11 -15.74 -7.48
CA LYS A 19 -14.66 -15.46 -8.81
C LYS A 19 -16.18 -15.61 -8.87
N ALA A 20 -16.74 -16.63 -8.22
CA ALA A 20 -18.19 -16.84 -8.22
C ALA A 20 -18.93 -15.76 -7.42
N LEU A 21 -18.33 -15.28 -6.33
CA LEU A 21 -18.93 -14.32 -5.40
C LEU A 21 -18.69 -12.86 -5.83
N ALA A 22 -17.57 -12.55 -6.49
CA ALA A 22 -17.25 -11.20 -6.93
C ALA A 22 -18.12 -10.70 -8.11
N LEU A 23 -18.93 -11.57 -8.73
CA LEU A 23 -19.87 -11.17 -9.79
C LEU A 23 -21.01 -10.29 -9.27
N ASP A 24 -21.28 -10.32 -7.97
CA ASP A 24 -22.27 -9.46 -7.33
C ASP A 24 -21.59 -8.21 -6.79
N ALA A 25 -21.71 -7.11 -7.52
CA ALA A 25 -21.04 -5.84 -7.19
C ALA A 25 -21.53 -5.23 -5.85
N GLU A 26 -22.66 -5.69 -5.31
CA GLU A 26 -23.23 -5.16 -4.06
C GLU A 26 -22.39 -5.55 -2.83
N VAL A 27 -21.60 -6.64 -2.90
CA VAL A 27 -20.86 -7.19 -1.73
C VAL A 27 -19.34 -7.05 -1.81
N VAL A 28 -18.79 -6.51 -2.90
CA VAL A 28 -17.33 -6.57 -3.17
C VAL A 28 -16.49 -5.77 -2.17
N ASP A 29 -17.05 -4.65 -1.70
CA ASP A 29 -16.42 -3.72 -0.76
C ASP A 29 -16.93 -3.88 0.68
N GLU A 30 -17.73 -4.92 0.95
CA GLU A 30 -18.12 -5.23 2.32
C GLU A 30 -16.89 -5.53 3.18
N THR A 31 -16.95 -5.06 4.42
CA THR A 31 -15.91 -5.22 5.41
C THR A 31 -16.39 -6.05 6.60
N ASP A 32 -15.47 -6.69 7.29
CA ASP A 32 -15.77 -7.27 8.60
C ASP A 32 -15.83 -6.19 9.72
N ASN A 33 -15.91 -6.63 10.98
CA ASN A 33 -16.00 -5.73 12.13
C ASN A 33 -14.73 -4.89 12.37
N GLU A 34 -13.62 -5.23 11.72
CA GLU A 34 -12.35 -4.51 11.78
C GLU A 34 -12.14 -3.67 10.51
N GLU A 35 -13.20 -3.45 9.72
CA GLU A 35 -13.13 -2.74 8.43
C GLU A 35 -12.23 -3.43 7.40
N TRP A 36 -11.97 -4.73 7.54
CA TRP A 36 -11.20 -5.48 6.56
C TRP A 36 -12.09 -5.93 5.39
N SER A 37 -11.81 -5.37 4.22
CA SER A 37 -12.41 -5.82 2.96
C SER A 37 -11.78 -7.12 2.45
N ALA A 38 -12.44 -7.74 1.47
CA ALA A 38 -11.86 -8.87 0.74
C ALA A 38 -10.52 -8.50 0.08
N LEU A 39 -10.42 -7.27 -0.46
CA LEU A 39 -9.20 -6.78 -1.11
C LEU A 39 -8.06 -6.59 -0.11
N LEU A 40 -8.33 -6.01 1.07
CA LEU A 40 -7.35 -5.87 2.15
C LEU A 40 -6.79 -7.22 2.59
N ASN A 41 -7.66 -8.22 2.78
CA ASN A 41 -7.25 -9.57 3.13
C ASN A 41 -6.38 -10.22 2.04
N ALA A 42 -6.79 -10.11 0.77
CA ALA A 42 -6.05 -10.66 -0.34
C ALA A 42 -4.68 -9.99 -0.51
N ALA A 43 -4.61 -8.66 -0.37
CA ALA A 43 -3.38 -7.89 -0.47
C ALA A 43 -2.42 -8.19 0.69
N HIS A 44 -2.92 -8.24 1.93
CA HIS A 44 -2.15 -8.62 3.11
C HIS A 44 -1.55 -10.04 3.00
N LYS A 45 -2.26 -10.98 2.38
CA LYS A 45 -1.80 -12.35 2.20
C LYS A 45 -0.99 -12.60 0.93
N GLY A 46 -0.96 -11.64 0.00
CA GLY A 46 -0.23 -11.78 -1.27
C GLY A 46 -0.96 -12.65 -2.29
N HIS A 47 -2.29 -12.72 -2.23
CA HIS A 47 -3.09 -13.55 -3.12
C HIS A 47 -3.38 -12.83 -4.45
N THR A 48 -2.34 -12.73 -5.29
CA THR A 48 -2.32 -11.99 -6.55
C THR A 48 -3.53 -12.25 -7.46
N GLU A 49 -3.93 -13.51 -7.64
CA GLU A 49 -5.08 -13.84 -8.51
C GLU A 49 -6.42 -13.39 -7.91
N VAL A 50 -6.58 -13.50 -6.59
CA VAL A 50 -7.77 -13.01 -5.90
C VAL A 50 -7.83 -11.49 -5.96
N VAL A 51 -6.71 -10.79 -5.73
CA VAL A 51 -6.62 -9.33 -5.86
C VAL A 51 -7.07 -8.91 -7.25
N LYS A 52 -6.55 -9.56 -8.29
CA LYS A 52 -6.94 -9.27 -9.68
C LYS A 52 -8.44 -9.45 -9.90
N ILE A 53 -9.02 -10.56 -9.47
CA ILE A 53 -10.46 -10.82 -9.60
C ILE A 53 -11.28 -9.73 -8.91
N LEU A 54 -10.92 -9.35 -7.68
CA LEU A 54 -11.64 -8.32 -6.93
C LEU A 54 -11.60 -6.96 -7.66
N LEU A 55 -10.43 -6.55 -8.13
CA LEU A 55 -10.25 -5.30 -8.88
C LEU A 55 -11.01 -5.31 -10.22
N GLU A 56 -11.01 -6.44 -10.94
CA GLU A 56 -11.78 -6.60 -12.19
C GLU A 56 -13.30 -6.48 -11.97
N ASN A 57 -13.78 -6.79 -10.76
CA ASN A 57 -15.19 -6.71 -10.39
C ASN A 57 -15.53 -5.42 -9.62
N GLY A 58 -14.66 -4.42 -9.66
CA GLY A 58 -14.97 -3.08 -9.15
C GLY A 58 -14.71 -2.88 -7.66
N ALA A 59 -13.89 -3.72 -7.02
CA ALA A 59 -13.43 -3.46 -5.66
C ALA A 59 -12.72 -2.11 -5.57
N SER A 60 -13.03 -1.34 -4.52
CA SER A 60 -12.39 -0.07 -4.22
C SER A 60 -10.91 -0.27 -3.88
N VAL A 61 -10.04 0.19 -4.79
CA VAL A 61 -8.58 -0.04 -4.75
C VAL A 61 -7.93 0.54 -3.50
N ASP A 62 -8.47 1.64 -3.00
CA ASP A 62 -7.92 2.40 -1.89
C ASP A 62 -8.76 2.34 -0.61
N GLN A 63 -9.74 1.44 -0.53
CA GLN A 63 -10.57 1.28 0.68
C GLN A 63 -9.67 0.93 1.87
N PRO A 64 -9.57 1.82 2.89
CA PRO A 64 -8.72 1.57 4.04
C PRO A 64 -9.40 0.64 5.05
N ASP A 65 -8.58 0.06 5.93
CA ASP A 65 -9.06 -0.55 7.18
C ASP A 65 -9.24 0.52 8.29
N TYR A 66 -9.61 0.06 9.49
CA TYR A 66 -9.86 0.92 10.65
C TYR A 66 -8.64 1.73 11.13
N LEU A 67 -7.43 1.41 10.65
CA LEU A 67 -6.18 2.12 10.95
C LEU A 67 -5.84 3.14 9.85
N GLY A 68 -6.66 3.25 8.81
CA GLY A 68 -6.37 4.02 7.61
C GLY A 68 -5.41 3.31 6.65
N TRP A 69 -5.13 2.01 6.85
CA TRP A 69 -4.20 1.29 5.99
C TRP A 69 -4.89 0.82 4.71
N THR A 70 -4.31 1.20 3.58
CA THR A 70 -4.80 0.81 2.25
C THR A 70 -4.28 -0.58 1.84
N PRO A 71 -4.92 -1.22 0.84
CA PRO A 71 -4.41 -2.47 0.27
C PRO A 71 -2.95 -2.37 -0.21
N LEU A 72 -2.57 -1.20 -0.76
CA LEU A 72 -1.21 -0.93 -1.20
C LEU A 72 -0.22 -0.91 0.00
N MET A 73 -0.58 -0.26 1.11
CA MET A 73 0.26 -0.26 2.31
C MET A 73 0.47 -1.66 2.85
N TRP A 74 -0.58 -2.48 2.91
CA TRP A 74 -0.48 -3.87 3.36
C TRP A 74 0.38 -4.74 2.43
N ALA A 75 0.22 -4.61 1.11
CA ALA A 75 1.02 -5.32 0.13
C ALA A 75 2.52 -4.95 0.24
N VAL A 76 2.81 -3.66 0.43
CA VAL A 76 4.17 -3.16 0.65
C VAL A 76 4.74 -3.67 1.98
N TYR A 77 3.98 -3.55 3.07
CA TYR A 77 4.40 -3.97 4.41
C TYR A 77 4.76 -5.46 4.46
N LYS A 78 4.01 -6.29 3.75
CA LYS A 78 4.22 -7.74 3.66
C LYS A 78 5.17 -8.18 2.55
N CYS A 79 5.68 -7.24 1.75
CA CYS A 79 6.62 -7.49 0.65
C CYS A 79 6.04 -8.37 -0.48
N HIS A 80 4.86 -7.99 -0.99
CA HIS A 80 4.21 -8.65 -2.13
C HIS A 80 4.31 -7.80 -3.41
N PRO A 81 5.45 -7.78 -4.12
CA PRO A 81 5.68 -6.89 -5.26
C PRO A 81 4.70 -7.11 -6.41
N ASP A 82 4.25 -8.35 -6.65
CA ASP A 82 3.27 -8.65 -7.70
C ASP A 82 1.90 -8.01 -7.41
N VAL A 83 1.51 -7.99 -6.13
CA VAL A 83 0.28 -7.31 -5.68
C VAL A 83 0.44 -5.81 -5.75
N VAL A 84 1.61 -5.27 -5.40
CA VAL A 84 1.93 -3.85 -5.55
C VAL A 84 1.78 -3.43 -7.01
N ASP A 85 2.37 -4.17 -7.95
CA ASP A 85 2.24 -3.88 -9.38
C ASP A 85 0.78 -3.90 -9.85
N LEU A 86 0.00 -4.89 -9.41
CA LEU A 86 -1.43 -4.94 -9.73
C LEU A 86 -2.18 -3.72 -9.19
N LEU A 87 -2.01 -3.38 -7.92
CA LEU A 87 -2.71 -2.24 -7.31
C LEU A 87 -2.33 -0.92 -8.01
N LEU A 88 -1.06 -0.72 -8.33
CA LEU A 88 -0.60 0.46 -9.10
C LEU A 88 -1.22 0.51 -10.50
N ASN A 89 -1.30 -0.63 -11.20
CA ASN A 89 -1.91 -0.71 -12.52
C ASN A 89 -3.42 -0.40 -12.51
N TYR A 90 -4.10 -0.67 -11.38
CA TYR A 90 -5.50 -0.32 -11.17
C TYR A 90 -5.71 1.07 -10.55
N GLY A 91 -4.65 1.88 -10.45
CA GLY A 91 -4.74 3.29 -10.05
C GLY A 91 -4.70 3.53 -8.55
N ALA A 92 -4.10 2.63 -7.76
CA ALA A 92 -3.91 2.84 -6.32
C ALA A 92 -3.16 4.14 -6.02
N HIS A 93 -3.64 4.89 -5.04
CA HIS A 93 -3.01 6.15 -4.64
C HIS A 93 -1.77 5.89 -3.78
N VAL A 94 -0.59 6.14 -4.35
CA VAL A 94 0.72 5.90 -3.70
C VAL A 94 1.08 6.86 -2.57
N ASN A 95 0.30 7.93 -2.41
CA ASN A 95 0.56 9.03 -1.48
C ASN A 95 -0.46 9.10 -0.33
N LEU A 96 -1.34 8.10 -0.21
CA LEU A 96 -2.21 8.00 0.95
C LEU A 96 -1.37 7.78 2.21
N ILE A 97 -1.89 8.25 3.33
CA ILE A 97 -1.29 8.15 4.65
C ILE A 97 -2.24 7.38 5.56
N ASP A 98 -1.69 6.59 6.48
CA ASP A 98 -2.50 5.99 7.54
C ASP A 98 -2.94 7.05 8.55
N GLU A 99 -3.93 6.69 9.38
CA GLU A 99 -4.47 7.60 10.39
C GLU A 99 -3.63 7.65 11.67
N GLU A 100 -2.87 6.59 11.97
CA GLU A 100 -2.10 6.51 13.22
C GLU A 100 -0.79 7.31 13.15
N ASP A 101 0.05 7.02 12.15
CA ASP A 101 1.43 7.54 12.09
C ASP A 101 1.68 8.47 10.88
N GLY A 102 0.72 8.60 9.97
CA GLY A 102 0.85 9.41 8.76
C GLY A 102 1.90 8.86 7.77
N LEU A 103 2.14 7.56 7.79
CA LEU A 103 3.04 6.80 6.94
C LEU A 103 2.46 6.63 5.54
N THR A 104 3.29 6.89 4.53
CA THR A 104 3.00 6.54 3.14
C THR A 104 3.54 5.14 2.81
N PRO A 105 3.04 4.47 1.75
CA PRO A 105 3.63 3.23 1.25
C PRO A 105 5.15 3.34 1.03
N LEU A 106 5.64 4.48 0.56
CA LEU A 106 7.07 4.72 0.34
C LEU A 106 7.87 4.72 1.65
N ILE A 107 7.34 5.33 2.71
CA ILE A 107 7.96 5.32 4.06
C ILE A 107 8.01 3.90 4.59
N VAL A 108 6.91 3.15 4.46
CA VAL A 108 6.84 1.74 4.89
C VAL A 108 7.87 0.88 4.15
N ALA A 109 7.97 1.00 2.82
CA ALA A 109 8.94 0.26 2.00
C ALA A 109 10.39 0.62 2.38
N SER A 110 10.66 1.91 2.60
CA SER A 110 11.98 2.42 2.94
C SER A 110 12.43 1.97 4.33
N GLY A 111 11.55 2.05 5.33
CA GLY A 111 11.82 1.61 6.70
C GLY A 111 12.11 0.11 6.82
N ARG A 112 11.64 -0.69 5.87
CA ARG A 112 11.89 -2.13 5.78
C ARG A 112 13.03 -2.52 4.85
N GLY A 113 13.58 -1.59 4.07
CA GLY A 113 14.67 -1.85 3.12
C GLY A 113 14.24 -2.58 1.84
N PHE A 114 12.96 -2.48 1.44
CA PHE A 114 12.44 -3.14 0.24
C PHE A 114 12.76 -2.34 -1.03
N THR A 115 14.02 -2.37 -1.46
CA THR A 115 14.53 -1.56 -2.58
C THR A 115 13.74 -1.73 -3.88
N THR A 116 13.37 -2.96 -4.25
CA THR A 116 12.56 -3.22 -5.45
C THR A 116 11.18 -2.57 -5.39
N VAL A 117 10.55 -2.55 -4.20
CA VAL A 117 9.23 -1.93 -4.00
C VAL A 117 9.36 -0.41 -3.97
N VAL A 118 10.44 0.12 -3.36
CA VAL A 118 10.76 1.56 -3.39
C VAL A 118 10.91 2.04 -4.83
N GLU A 119 11.66 1.33 -5.67
CA GLU A 119 11.81 1.67 -7.09
C GLU A 119 10.47 1.72 -7.83
N LYS A 120 9.59 0.76 -7.58
CA LYS A 120 8.23 0.71 -8.16
C LYS A 120 7.37 1.90 -7.72
N LEU A 121 7.38 2.23 -6.43
CA LEU A 121 6.63 3.35 -5.89
C LEU A 121 7.15 4.70 -6.43
N LEU A 122 8.48 4.86 -6.53
CA LEU A 122 9.08 6.06 -7.12
C LEU A 122 8.75 6.20 -8.62
N ALA A 123 8.68 5.09 -9.34
CA ALA A 123 8.24 5.08 -10.74
C ALA A 123 6.75 5.46 -10.90
N ALA A 124 5.95 5.27 -9.85
CA ALA A 124 4.54 5.65 -9.79
C ALA A 124 4.32 7.07 -9.18
N ASP A 125 5.33 7.94 -9.24
CA ASP A 125 5.29 9.32 -8.70
C ASP A 125 4.98 9.41 -7.19
N ALA A 126 5.43 8.44 -6.40
CA ALA A 126 5.36 8.53 -4.94
C ALA A 126 6.19 9.72 -4.42
N GLN A 127 5.54 10.58 -3.65
CA GLN A 127 6.15 11.79 -3.12
C GLN A 127 7.10 11.44 -1.95
N VAL A 128 8.39 11.68 -2.17
CA VAL A 128 9.44 11.50 -1.15
C VAL A 128 9.29 12.48 0.02
N ARG A 129 8.60 13.61 -0.19
CA ARG A 129 8.55 14.76 0.72
C ARG A 129 7.25 14.87 1.53
N LEU A 130 6.49 13.81 1.70
CA LEU A 130 5.38 13.78 2.66
C LEU A 130 5.97 13.56 4.05
N ILE A 131 6.05 14.67 4.79
CA ILE A 131 6.76 14.78 6.08
C ILE A 131 5.88 14.18 7.17
N MET A 132 6.50 13.37 8.03
CA MET A 132 5.96 12.85 9.29
C MET A 132 5.24 13.95 10.08
N ARG A 133 3.93 13.80 10.30
CA ARG A 133 3.22 14.59 11.32
C ARG A 133 3.58 14.04 12.70
N LEU A 134 4.67 14.57 13.25
CA LEU A 134 4.96 14.64 14.69
C LEU A 134 4.65 13.37 15.54
N SER A 135 5.37 12.28 15.31
CA SER A 135 5.45 11.18 16.30
C SER A 135 6.81 10.45 16.36
N PHE A 136 7.66 10.52 15.33
CA PHE A 136 9.02 9.98 15.42
C PHE A 136 10.04 11.00 15.90
N CYS A 137 10.41 10.88 17.17
CA CYS A 137 11.58 11.51 17.77
C CYS A 137 12.83 11.26 16.91
N PHE A 138 13.56 12.34 16.64
CA PHE A 138 14.88 12.59 16.06
C PHE A 138 15.98 11.49 15.96
N SER A 139 15.76 10.21 16.26
CA SER A 139 16.84 9.20 16.32
C SER A 139 16.98 8.30 15.08
N HIS A 140 16.04 8.28 14.14
CA HIS A 140 16.13 7.43 12.93
C HIS A 140 16.44 8.17 11.62
N LEU A 141 16.28 9.50 11.59
CA LEU A 141 16.50 10.29 10.37
C LEU A 141 18.00 10.46 10.04
N GLU A 142 18.90 10.34 11.03
CA GLU A 142 20.35 10.37 10.78
C GLU A 142 20.86 9.15 10.00
N CYS A 143 20.21 7.98 10.11
CA CYS A 143 20.58 6.78 9.34
C CYS A 143 20.25 6.93 7.85
N LEU A 144 19.12 7.54 7.51
CA LEU A 144 18.73 7.73 6.11
C LEU A 144 19.54 8.86 5.44
N LEU A 145 19.88 9.93 6.16
CA LEU A 145 20.72 11.01 5.61
C LEU A 145 22.20 10.61 5.38
N HIS A 146 22.72 9.61 6.12
CA HIS A 146 24.09 9.11 5.89
C HIS A 146 24.21 8.15 4.70
N SER A 147 23.16 7.42 4.34
CA SER A 147 23.14 6.55 3.14
C SER A 147 23.07 7.36 1.83
N TRP A 148 22.49 8.56 1.86
CA TRP A 148 22.30 9.41 0.68
C TRP A 148 23.56 10.14 0.20
N ARG A 149 24.66 10.13 0.95
CA ARG A 149 25.92 10.79 0.55
C ARG A 149 26.75 9.99 -0.48
N GLY A 150 26.22 8.88 -1.00
CA GLY A 150 26.93 7.97 -1.91
C GLY A 150 26.52 7.99 -3.39
N TRP A 151 25.62 8.88 -3.83
CA TRP A 151 25.21 8.96 -5.24
C TRP A 151 26.01 10.02 -6.01
N SER A 152 27.21 9.66 -6.46
CA SER A 152 27.88 10.35 -7.56
C SER A 152 27.50 9.67 -8.88
N GLY A 153 26.39 10.08 -9.50
CA GLY A 153 26.09 9.65 -10.86
C GLY A 153 24.64 9.84 -11.30
N SER A 154 24.41 10.94 -12.02
CA SER A 154 23.36 11.13 -13.04
C SER A 154 21.90 11.39 -12.59
N SER A 155 21.54 12.68 -12.67
CA SER A 155 20.23 13.25 -13.00
C SER A 155 18.97 12.80 -12.22
N ILE A 156 18.66 13.53 -11.15
CA ILE A 156 17.37 14.19 -10.92
C ILE A 156 17.63 15.31 -9.89
N PHE A 157 17.68 16.55 -10.38
CA PHE A 157 17.78 17.74 -9.53
C PHE A 157 16.38 18.07 -9.02
N VAL A 158 16.11 17.84 -7.73
CA VAL A 158 15.07 18.60 -7.02
C VAL A 158 15.79 19.70 -6.26
N SER A 159 15.78 20.90 -6.81
CA SER A 159 16.36 22.10 -6.19
C SER A 159 15.67 22.38 -4.86
N LEU A 160 16.29 21.96 -3.76
CA LEU A 160 15.93 22.32 -2.40
C LEU A 160 16.37 23.76 -2.11
N SER A 161 15.49 24.72 -2.38
CA SER A 161 15.56 26.04 -1.72
C SER A 161 14.88 25.93 -0.37
N ILE A 162 15.63 25.51 0.66
CA ILE A 162 15.20 25.66 2.05
C ILE A 162 15.69 27.03 2.51
N ASN A 163 14.81 28.01 2.47
CA ASN A 163 15.01 29.29 3.15
C ASN A 163 14.74 29.06 4.64
N TRP A 164 15.78 29.05 5.45
CA TRP A 164 15.65 29.15 6.90
C TRP A 164 15.40 30.63 7.23
N ASN A 165 14.25 30.93 7.83
CA ASN A 165 14.03 32.20 8.50
C ASN A 165 13.60 31.91 9.93
#